data_AF-A0A448MS94-F1
#
_entry.id   AF-A0A448MS94-F1
#
_cell.length_a   1.000
_cell.length_b   1.000
_cell.length_c   1.000
_cell.angle_alpha   90.00
_cell.angle_beta   90.00
_cell.angle_gamma   90.00
#
_symmetry.space_group_name_H-M   'P 1'
#
loop_
_entity.id
_entity.type
_entity.pdbx_description
1 polymer ?
#
loop_
_entity_poly.entity_id
_entity_poly.type
_entity_poly.pdbx_seq_one_letter_code
_entity_poly.pdbx_strand_id
1 'polypeptide(L)'
;MTNPNFTTIEEYRDVESLNAYGELKEKGMNDDLIMKILSQKSRDNSRTPVQWNATENAGFSTTQPWIDVARNYTEINVEKALADKNSVFYTYQTLIKLRKKLPILTEGNYTDLCPNHTSVWAYQRQTNGQTLTVLANLSAQPQRVELNVKGEVLMNNYDELVLAENEVTLMPYQGVYLLA
;
A
#
# COMPACT_ATOMS: atom_id res chain seq x y z
N MET A 1 1.94 2.72 -7.26
CA MET A 1 3.24 3.24 -7.72
C MET A 1 4.26 2.94 -6.64
N THR A 2 5.47 2.55 -7.02
CA THR A 2 6.58 2.46 -6.07
C THR A 2 7.33 3.78 -6.05
N ASN A 3 8.30 3.93 -5.15
CA ASN A 3 9.30 4.99 -5.30
C ASN A 3 10.02 4.85 -6.66
N PRO A 4 10.46 5.96 -7.27
CA PRO A 4 10.96 6.00 -8.64
C PRO A 4 12.33 5.36 -8.88
N ASN A 5 13.08 5.08 -7.80
CA ASN A 5 14.44 4.55 -7.85
C ASN A 5 15.40 5.43 -8.69
N PHE A 6 15.33 6.75 -8.51
CA PHE A 6 16.31 7.67 -9.06
C PHE A 6 17.71 7.33 -8.55
N THR A 7 18.65 7.29 -9.49
CA THR A 7 20.03 6.82 -9.34
C THR A 7 21.04 7.96 -9.35
N THR A 8 20.66 9.14 -9.84
CA THR A 8 21.52 10.34 -9.81
C THR A 8 20.79 11.52 -9.17
N ILE A 9 21.54 12.48 -8.64
CA ILE A 9 20.96 13.65 -7.95
C ILE A 9 20.22 14.56 -8.94
N GLU A 10 20.60 14.56 -10.21
CA GLU A 10 20.00 15.34 -11.29
C GLU A 10 18.58 14.87 -11.64
N GLU A 11 18.15 13.69 -11.18
CA GLU A 11 16.77 13.21 -11.33
C GLU A 11 15.82 13.81 -10.27
N TYR A 12 16.38 14.35 -9.17
CA TYR A 12 15.60 15.00 -8.10
C TYR A 12 15.33 16.48 -8.42
N ARG A 13 14.27 17.04 -7.83
CA ARG A 13 13.83 18.43 -8.01
C ARG A 13 13.60 19.15 -6.70
N ASP A 14 13.32 18.41 -5.64
CA ASP A 14 13.03 18.94 -4.31
C ASP A 14 14.25 19.63 -3.72
N VAL A 15 14.12 20.95 -3.49
CA VAL A 15 15.20 21.79 -2.96
C VAL A 15 15.81 21.25 -1.66
N GLU A 16 15.00 20.66 -0.79
CA GLU A 16 15.47 20.07 0.47
C GLU A 16 16.30 18.81 0.22
N SER A 17 15.91 17.98 -0.75
CA SER A 17 16.69 16.81 -1.17
C SER A 17 18.03 17.20 -1.79
N LEU A 18 18.04 18.27 -2.62
CA LEU A 18 19.27 18.81 -3.23
C LEU A 18 20.22 19.40 -2.18
N ASN A 19 19.69 20.18 -1.23
CA ASN A 19 20.48 20.74 -0.13
C ASN A 19 21.02 19.64 0.78
N ALA A 20 20.19 18.67 1.16
CA ALA A 20 20.61 17.53 1.98
C ALA A 20 21.72 16.72 1.29
N TYR A 21 21.66 16.53 -0.02
CA TYR A 21 22.73 15.90 -0.78
C TYR A 21 24.05 16.67 -0.64
N GLY A 22 24.04 17.98 -0.88
CA GLY A 22 25.22 18.84 -0.73
C GLY A 22 25.81 18.80 0.68
N GLU A 23 24.99 18.99 1.70
CA GLU A 23 25.43 18.98 3.11
C GLU A 23 26.02 17.63 3.54
N LEU A 24 25.43 16.50 3.12
CA LEU A 24 25.94 15.17 3.45
C LEU A 24 27.23 14.87 2.70
N LYS A 25 27.35 15.36 1.46
CA LYS A 25 28.57 15.24 0.66
C LYS A 25 29.73 16.02 1.29
N GLU A 26 29.48 17.24 1.74
CA GLU A 26 30.46 18.07 2.47
C GLU A 26 30.92 17.40 3.78
N LYS A 27 30.04 16.64 4.44
CA LYS A 27 30.36 15.82 5.62
C LYS A 27 31.15 14.55 5.28
N GLY A 28 31.52 14.34 4.01
CA GLY A 28 32.33 13.20 3.57
C GLY A 28 31.54 11.91 3.36
N MET A 29 30.21 11.96 3.32
CA MET A 29 29.39 10.78 3.04
C MET A 29 29.54 10.35 1.57
N ASN A 30 29.63 9.06 1.33
CA ASN A 30 29.69 8.51 -0.02
C ASN A 30 28.35 8.65 -0.76
N ASP A 31 28.40 8.89 -2.08
CA ASP A 31 27.23 9.14 -2.91
C ASP A 31 26.18 8.04 -2.84
N ASP A 32 26.60 6.77 -2.87
CA ASP A 32 25.68 5.64 -2.85
C ASP A 32 24.83 5.64 -1.57
N LEU A 33 25.43 6.03 -0.44
CA LEU A 33 24.71 6.14 0.84
C LEU A 33 23.75 7.33 0.84
N ILE A 34 24.15 8.48 0.31
CA ILE A 34 23.29 9.65 0.21
C ILE A 34 22.10 9.35 -0.72
N MET A 35 22.34 8.76 -1.89
CA MET A 35 21.30 8.37 -2.84
C MET A 35 20.35 7.33 -2.23
N LYS A 36 20.87 6.39 -1.44
CA LYS A 36 20.04 5.44 -0.68
C LYS A 36 19.15 6.14 0.35
N ILE A 37 19.63 7.19 1.02
CA ILE A 37 18.80 8.01 1.92
C ILE A 37 17.70 8.73 1.13
N LEU A 38 18.05 9.40 0.03
CA LEU A 38 17.08 10.14 -0.79
C LEU A 38 16.01 9.22 -1.38
N SER A 39 16.38 8.04 -1.86
CA SER A 39 15.43 7.05 -2.39
C SER A 39 14.35 6.61 -1.38
N GLN A 40 14.61 6.77 -0.08
CA GLN A 40 13.68 6.44 1.00
C GLN A 40 12.98 7.66 1.60
N LYS A 41 13.59 8.85 1.52
CA LYS A 41 13.17 10.03 2.30
C LYS A 41 12.74 11.22 1.46
N SER A 42 13.18 11.32 0.20
CA SER A 42 12.83 12.45 -0.64
C SER A 42 11.32 12.56 -0.83
N ARG A 43 10.82 13.79 -0.82
CA ARG A 43 9.42 14.10 -1.14
C ARG A 43 9.10 13.87 -2.61
N ASP A 44 10.10 13.86 -3.48
CA ASP A 44 9.90 13.61 -4.90
C ASP A 44 9.44 12.19 -5.20
N ASN A 45 9.65 11.25 -4.26
CA ASN A 45 9.21 9.86 -4.39
C ASN A 45 7.71 9.70 -4.68
N SER A 46 6.88 10.66 -4.26
CA SER A 46 5.43 10.67 -4.51
C SER A 46 4.96 11.76 -5.47
N ARG A 47 5.90 12.48 -6.12
CA ARG A 47 5.62 13.59 -7.06
C ARG A 47 5.87 13.23 -8.51
N THR A 48 6.36 12.02 -8.78
CA THR A 48 6.55 11.56 -10.15
C THR A 48 5.21 11.49 -10.89
N PRO A 49 5.21 11.66 -12.22
CA PRO A 49 4.01 11.59 -13.03
C PRO A 49 3.17 10.33 -12.76
N VAL A 50 1.85 10.51 -12.75
CA VAL A 50 0.91 9.39 -12.73
C VAL A 50 1.13 8.52 -13.96
N GLN A 51 1.24 7.21 -13.76
CA GLN A 51 1.53 6.23 -14.81
C GLN A 51 0.23 5.75 -15.46
N TRP A 52 -0.21 6.40 -16.53
CA TRP A 52 -1.49 6.10 -17.20
C TRP A 52 -1.41 4.82 -18.04
N ASN A 53 -0.37 4.65 -18.84
CA ASN A 53 -0.17 3.50 -19.72
C ASN A 53 1.32 3.22 -19.93
N ALA A 54 1.66 2.33 -20.87
CA ALA A 54 3.04 1.94 -21.19
C ALA A 54 3.69 2.77 -22.32
N THR A 55 3.07 3.85 -22.79
CA THR A 55 3.67 4.72 -23.82
C THR A 55 4.69 5.68 -23.22
N GLU A 56 5.35 6.47 -24.06
CA GLU A 56 6.30 7.50 -23.63
C GLU A 56 5.75 8.35 -22.47
N ASN A 57 6.60 8.62 -21.47
CA ASN A 57 6.25 9.30 -20.23
C ASN A 57 5.02 8.70 -19.51
N ALA A 58 4.79 7.39 -19.65
CA ALA A 58 3.62 6.67 -19.15
C ALA A 58 2.27 7.27 -19.59
N GLY A 59 2.24 7.94 -20.73
CA GLY A 59 1.04 8.64 -21.22
C GLY A 59 0.68 9.90 -20.45
N PHE A 60 1.56 10.38 -19.56
CA PHE A 60 1.35 11.62 -18.80
C PHE A 60 1.51 12.87 -19.68
N SER A 61 2.45 12.86 -20.61
CA SER A 61 2.81 14.01 -21.44
C SER A 61 3.46 13.56 -22.75
N THR A 62 3.23 14.31 -23.83
CA THR A 62 3.92 14.13 -25.12
C THR A 62 5.28 14.83 -25.17
N THR A 63 5.66 15.57 -24.12
CA THR A 63 6.96 16.22 -23.96
C THR A 63 7.59 15.82 -22.63
N GLN A 64 8.90 16.06 -22.48
CA GLN A 64 9.64 15.80 -21.24
C GLN A 64 8.91 16.39 -20.02
N PRO A 65 8.48 15.55 -19.06
CA PRO A 65 7.89 16.03 -17.81
C PRO A 65 8.91 16.78 -16.95
N TRP A 66 8.42 17.64 -16.07
CA TRP A 66 9.26 18.45 -15.17
C TRP A 66 10.12 17.61 -14.22
N ILE A 67 9.69 16.38 -13.91
CA ILE A 67 10.40 15.34 -13.17
C ILE A 67 10.18 13.99 -13.85
N ASP A 68 11.19 13.13 -13.87
CA ASP A 68 11.12 11.87 -14.61
C ASP A 68 10.06 10.92 -14.07
N VAL A 69 9.52 10.10 -14.97
CA VAL A 69 8.58 9.02 -14.62
C VAL A 69 9.34 7.90 -13.93
N ALA A 70 8.72 7.26 -12.95
CA ALA A 70 9.29 6.06 -12.35
C ALA A 70 9.47 4.96 -13.41
N ARG A 71 10.64 4.29 -13.38
CA ARG A 71 11.08 3.40 -14.48
C ARG A 71 10.20 2.17 -14.68
N ASN A 72 9.33 1.84 -13.72
CA ASN A 72 8.45 0.68 -13.76
C ASN A 72 7.07 0.97 -14.39
N TYR A 73 6.88 2.11 -15.05
CA TYR A 73 5.57 2.45 -15.64
C TYR A 73 5.08 1.47 -16.70
N THR A 74 5.99 0.73 -17.35
CA THR A 74 5.62 -0.33 -18.30
C THR A 74 4.97 -1.52 -17.60
N GLU A 75 5.22 -1.72 -16.30
CA GLU A 75 4.66 -2.79 -15.47
C GLU A 75 3.49 -2.30 -14.61
N ILE A 76 3.64 -1.14 -13.96
CA ILE A 76 2.65 -0.52 -13.08
C ILE A 76 2.02 0.67 -13.80
N ASN A 77 0.81 0.52 -14.34
CA ASN A 77 0.06 1.64 -14.90
C ASN A 77 -1.45 1.41 -14.83
N VAL A 78 -2.21 2.48 -15.06
CA VAL A 78 -3.68 2.45 -14.99
C VAL A 78 -4.28 1.51 -16.02
N GLU A 79 -3.80 1.53 -17.27
CA GLU A 79 -4.28 0.64 -18.34
C GLU A 79 -4.17 -0.85 -17.93
N LYS A 80 -3.00 -1.29 -17.47
CA LYS A 80 -2.77 -2.65 -16.96
C LYS A 80 -3.64 -2.95 -15.73
N ALA A 81 -3.74 -2.03 -14.79
CA ALA A 81 -4.55 -2.22 -13.59
C ALA A 81 -6.06 -2.33 -13.90
N LEU A 82 -6.56 -1.69 -14.97
CA LEU A 82 -7.95 -1.82 -15.40
C LEU A 82 -8.23 -3.13 -16.14
N ALA A 83 -7.21 -3.68 -16.83
CA ALA A 83 -7.30 -4.97 -17.50
C ALA A 83 -7.31 -6.15 -16.51
N ASP A 84 -6.54 -6.06 -15.42
CA ASP A 84 -6.48 -7.09 -14.38
C ASP A 84 -7.58 -6.89 -13.31
N LYS A 85 -8.47 -7.89 -13.14
CA LYS A 85 -9.57 -7.84 -12.15
C LYS A 85 -9.11 -8.02 -10.71
N ASN A 86 -7.93 -8.58 -10.50
CA ASN A 86 -7.33 -8.76 -9.18
C ASN A 86 -6.40 -7.59 -8.81
N SER A 87 -6.40 -6.52 -9.61
CA SER A 87 -5.51 -5.39 -9.41
C SER A 87 -5.79 -4.60 -8.12
N VAL A 88 -4.78 -3.86 -7.69
CA VAL A 88 -4.89 -2.87 -6.61
C VAL A 88 -5.98 -1.83 -6.92
N PHE A 89 -6.21 -1.49 -8.19
CA PHE A 89 -7.27 -0.54 -8.56
C PHE A 89 -8.66 -1.06 -8.13
N TYR A 90 -8.99 -2.31 -8.46
CA TYR A 90 -10.30 -2.87 -8.11
C TYR A 90 -10.41 -3.17 -6.60
N THR A 91 -9.30 -3.50 -5.95
CA THR A 91 -9.20 -3.57 -4.48
C THR A 91 -9.67 -2.25 -3.84
N TYR A 92 -9.11 -1.10 -4.25
CA TYR A 92 -9.54 0.22 -3.74
C TYR A 92 -10.98 0.56 -4.11
N GLN A 93 -11.39 0.26 -5.35
CA GLN A 93 -12.76 0.50 -5.78
C GLN A 93 -13.78 -0.27 -4.92
N THR A 94 -13.48 -1.53 -4.59
CA THR A 94 -14.31 -2.37 -3.71
C THR A 94 -14.36 -1.79 -2.30
N LEU A 95 -13.23 -1.41 -1.71
CA LEU A 95 -13.19 -0.78 -0.38
C LEU A 95 -14.05 0.49 -0.31
N ILE A 96 -13.97 1.36 -1.33
CA ILE A 96 -14.79 2.58 -1.41
C ILE A 96 -16.28 2.23 -1.52
N LYS A 97 -16.64 1.23 -2.35
CA LYS A 97 -18.03 0.75 -2.49
C LYS A 97 -18.55 0.19 -1.16
N LEU A 98 -17.75 -0.61 -0.45
CA LEU A 98 -18.12 -1.15 0.86
C LEU A 98 -18.38 -0.02 1.86
N ARG A 99 -17.48 0.98 1.96
CA ARG A 99 -17.64 2.12 2.87
C ARG A 99 -18.92 2.92 2.60
N LYS A 100 -19.34 3.03 1.34
CA LYS A 100 -20.61 3.70 0.94
C LYS A 100 -21.85 2.87 1.25
N LYS A 101 -21.75 1.54 1.27
CA LYS A 101 -22.89 0.62 1.42
C LYS A 101 -23.12 0.17 2.87
N LEU A 102 -22.06 0.08 3.67
CA LEU A 102 -22.11 -0.53 5.00
C LEU A 102 -21.87 0.54 6.07
N PRO A 103 -22.90 0.98 6.82
CA PRO A 103 -22.76 1.98 7.88
C PRO A 103 -21.76 1.58 8.97
N ILE A 104 -21.52 0.29 9.20
CA ILE A 104 -20.48 -0.20 10.13
C ILE A 104 -19.07 0.31 9.78
N LEU A 105 -18.81 0.63 8.51
CA LEU A 105 -17.55 1.22 8.03
C LEU A 105 -17.45 2.74 8.28
N THR A 106 -18.51 3.40 8.74
CA THR A 106 -18.50 4.82 9.14
C THR A 106 -18.81 4.99 10.62
N GLU A 107 -19.84 4.32 11.12
CA GLU A 107 -20.43 4.53 12.45
C GLU A 107 -19.98 3.50 13.49
N GLY A 108 -19.45 2.36 13.06
CA GLY A 108 -19.01 1.31 13.99
C GLY A 108 -17.98 1.81 14.98
N ASN A 109 -17.98 1.25 16.20
CA ASN A 109 -16.88 1.48 17.13
C ASN A 109 -15.54 0.92 16.56
N TYR A 110 -14.48 1.03 17.35
CA TYR A 110 -13.19 0.39 17.07
C TYR A 110 -12.76 -0.39 18.31
N THR A 111 -12.35 -1.63 18.14
CA THR A 111 -11.76 -2.46 19.19
C THR A 111 -10.56 -3.19 18.60
N ASP A 112 -9.38 -2.94 19.13
CA ASP A 112 -8.16 -3.67 18.75
C ASP A 112 -8.23 -5.09 19.32
N LEU A 113 -8.01 -6.08 18.45
CA LEU A 113 -8.04 -7.49 18.82
C LEU A 113 -6.65 -8.05 19.10
N CYS A 114 -5.59 -7.39 18.62
CA CYS A 114 -4.21 -7.89 18.69
C CYS A 114 -3.20 -6.79 19.03
N PRO A 115 -3.41 -6.01 20.12
CA PRO A 115 -2.58 -4.83 20.42
C PRO A 115 -1.10 -5.16 20.69
N ASN A 116 -0.79 -6.40 21.08
CA ASN A 116 0.56 -6.86 21.37
C ASN A 116 1.22 -7.61 20.20
N HIS A 117 0.48 -7.86 19.10
CA HIS A 117 1.03 -8.60 17.96
C HIS A 117 1.87 -7.67 17.08
N THR A 118 3.12 -8.05 16.79
CA THR A 118 4.08 -7.17 16.10
C THR A 118 3.81 -7.04 14.60
N SER A 119 3.14 -8.03 14.01
CA SER A 119 2.98 -8.17 12.56
C SER A 119 1.53 -8.31 12.09
N VAL A 120 0.55 -8.36 13.00
CA VAL A 120 -0.87 -8.55 12.64
C VAL A 120 -1.64 -7.41 13.25
N TRP A 121 -2.33 -6.68 12.38
CA TRP A 121 -3.28 -5.67 12.77
C TRP A 121 -4.68 -6.22 12.58
N ALA A 122 -5.34 -6.51 13.70
CA ALA A 122 -6.68 -7.07 13.73
C ALA A 122 -7.57 -6.18 14.58
N TYR A 123 -8.75 -5.82 14.07
CA TYR A 123 -9.70 -5.00 14.82
C TYR A 123 -11.14 -5.36 14.48
N GLN A 124 -12.02 -5.01 15.40
CA GLN A 124 -13.47 -5.09 15.22
C GLN A 124 -14.11 -3.72 15.16
N ARG A 125 -15.19 -3.67 14.40
CA ARG A 125 -16.16 -2.59 14.41
C ARG A 125 -17.53 -3.16 14.62
N GLN A 126 -18.33 -2.51 15.45
CA GLN A 126 -19.67 -2.94 15.79
C GLN A 126 -20.62 -1.76 15.76
N THR A 127 -21.78 -1.97 15.14
CA THR A 127 -22.93 -1.04 15.17
C THR A 127 -24.20 -1.83 14.88
N ASN A 128 -25.34 -1.42 15.45
CA ASN A 128 -26.66 -1.97 15.12
C ASN A 128 -26.74 -3.51 15.11
N GLY A 129 -26.05 -4.17 16.04
CA GLY A 129 -26.02 -5.64 16.15
C GLY A 129 -25.15 -6.38 15.12
N GLN A 130 -24.51 -5.66 14.19
CA GLN A 130 -23.55 -6.22 13.23
C GLN A 130 -22.12 -6.12 13.75
N THR A 131 -21.27 -7.06 13.36
CA THR A 131 -19.84 -7.06 13.68
C THR A 131 -18.99 -7.25 12.43
N LEU A 132 -18.15 -6.26 12.13
CA LEU A 132 -17.11 -6.35 11.12
C LEU A 132 -15.78 -6.66 11.80
N THR A 133 -15.14 -7.76 11.42
CA THR A 133 -13.76 -8.08 11.80
C THR A 133 -12.84 -7.82 10.61
N VAL A 134 -11.78 -7.04 10.84
CA VAL A 134 -10.75 -6.76 9.84
C VAL A 134 -9.43 -7.34 10.33
N LEU A 135 -8.73 -8.05 9.47
CA LEU A 135 -7.44 -8.68 9.73
C LEU A 135 -6.45 -8.24 8.66
N ALA A 136 -5.24 -7.86 9.04
CA ALA A 136 -4.16 -7.56 8.11
C ALA A 136 -2.82 -8.10 8.64
N ASN A 137 -2.19 -8.98 7.88
CA ASN A 137 -0.78 -9.33 8.09
C ASN A 137 0.08 -8.23 7.48
N LEU A 138 0.92 -7.57 8.28
CA LEU A 138 1.81 -6.49 7.86
C LEU A 138 3.26 -6.98 7.63
N SER A 139 3.43 -8.29 7.47
CA SER A 139 4.73 -8.93 7.25
C SER A 139 4.76 -9.79 5.99
N ALA A 140 5.99 -10.09 5.55
CA ALA A 140 6.26 -11.00 4.44
C ALA A 140 6.23 -12.49 4.82
N GLN A 141 5.81 -12.82 6.05
CA GLN A 141 5.77 -14.20 6.57
C GLN A 141 4.34 -14.58 6.95
N PRO A 142 3.92 -15.85 6.79
CA PRO A 142 2.64 -16.31 7.32
C PRO A 142 2.55 -16.07 8.83
N GLN A 143 1.40 -15.62 9.30
CA GLN A 143 1.13 -15.36 10.71
C GLN A 143 -0.05 -16.23 11.17
N ARG A 144 0.08 -16.86 12.34
CA ARG A 144 -1.01 -17.58 13.00
C ARG A 144 -1.43 -16.79 14.22
N VAL A 145 -2.72 -16.58 14.38
CA VAL A 145 -3.27 -15.80 15.48
C VAL A 145 -4.47 -16.51 16.07
N GLU A 146 -4.46 -16.66 17.39
CA GLU A 146 -5.59 -17.18 18.16
C GLU A 146 -6.73 -16.14 18.18
N LEU A 147 -7.60 -16.21 17.18
CA LEU A 147 -8.80 -15.39 17.08
C LEU A 147 -9.97 -16.23 16.59
N ASN A 148 -11.10 -16.12 17.28
CA ASN A 148 -12.36 -16.68 16.81
C ASN A 148 -13.02 -15.68 15.86
N VAL A 149 -12.88 -15.91 14.56
CA VAL A 149 -13.46 -15.06 13.52
C VAL A 149 -14.64 -15.77 12.85
N LYS A 150 -15.71 -15.02 12.62
CA LYS A 150 -16.96 -15.49 12.02
C LYS A 150 -17.51 -14.45 11.06
N GLY A 151 -18.38 -14.88 10.16
CA GLY A 151 -19.09 -14.01 9.23
C GLY A 151 -18.79 -14.33 7.76
N GLU A 152 -19.48 -13.61 6.88
CA GLU A 152 -19.26 -13.64 5.44
C GLU A 152 -18.00 -12.86 5.08
N VAL A 153 -17.13 -13.44 4.23
CA VAL A 153 -15.96 -12.76 3.70
C VAL A 153 -16.42 -11.70 2.69
N LEU A 154 -16.32 -10.42 3.07
CA LEU A 154 -16.63 -9.30 2.18
C LEU A 154 -15.45 -8.96 1.26
N MET A 155 -14.24 -9.22 1.72
CA MET A 155 -13.01 -8.94 0.99
C MET A 155 -11.89 -9.84 1.49
N ASN A 156 -11.13 -10.40 0.56
CA ASN A 156 -9.88 -11.12 0.79
C ASN A 156 -8.99 -10.84 -0.42
N ASN A 157 -7.72 -10.47 -0.20
CA ASN A 157 -6.75 -10.28 -1.28
C ASN A 157 -6.01 -11.57 -1.68
N TYR A 158 -6.44 -12.71 -1.13
CA TYR A 158 -6.09 -14.06 -1.52
C TYR A 158 -7.38 -14.83 -1.87
N ASP A 159 -7.24 -15.96 -2.58
CA ASP A 159 -8.38 -16.80 -2.97
C ASP A 159 -9.04 -17.48 -1.76
N GLU A 160 -8.26 -17.77 -0.72
CA GLU A 160 -8.72 -18.54 0.44
C GLU A 160 -8.33 -17.86 1.77
N LEU A 161 -9.08 -18.18 2.81
CA LEU A 161 -8.77 -17.85 4.19
C LEU A 161 -8.72 -19.14 5.01
N VAL A 162 -7.59 -19.40 5.64
CA VAL A 162 -7.39 -20.61 6.43
C VAL A 162 -7.86 -20.37 7.86
N LEU A 163 -8.95 -21.03 8.23
CA LEU A 163 -9.56 -20.97 9.56
C LEU A 163 -9.46 -22.34 10.25
N ALA A 164 -9.07 -22.33 11.51
CA ALA A 164 -9.17 -23.46 12.42
C ALA A 164 -9.99 -23.06 13.66
N GLU A 165 -10.25 -24.00 14.56
CA GLU A 165 -10.99 -23.70 15.79
C GLU A 165 -10.24 -22.65 16.63
N ASN A 166 -10.80 -21.44 16.72
CA ASN A 166 -10.22 -20.28 17.39
C ASN A 166 -8.86 -19.79 16.86
N GLU A 167 -8.47 -20.15 15.64
CA GLU A 167 -7.23 -19.68 15.02
C GLU A 167 -7.46 -19.26 13.56
N VAL A 168 -6.78 -18.19 13.15
CA VAL A 168 -6.68 -17.77 11.75
C VAL A 168 -5.23 -17.78 11.30
N THR A 169 -4.98 -18.35 10.12
CA THR A 169 -3.67 -18.22 9.44
C THR A 169 -3.78 -17.20 8.32
N LEU A 170 -2.99 -16.13 8.42
CA LEU A 170 -2.88 -15.08 7.41
C LEU A 170 -1.60 -15.27 6.60
N MET A 171 -1.74 -15.36 5.27
CA MET A 171 -0.62 -15.39 4.33
C MET A 171 0.13 -14.04 4.31
N PRO A 172 1.36 -13.96 3.75
CA PRO A 172 2.12 -12.71 3.66
C PRO A 172 1.28 -11.56 3.10
N TYR A 173 1.21 -10.43 3.80
CA TYR A 173 0.40 -9.28 3.38
C TYR A 173 -1.10 -9.55 3.13
N GLN A 174 -1.66 -10.63 3.66
CA GLN A 174 -3.09 -10.92 3.54
C GLN A 174 -3.94 -9.95 4.37
N GLY A 175 -4.96 -9.39 3.74
CA GLY A 175 -5.96 -8.50 4.33
C GLY A 175 -7.37 -9.04 4.09
N VAL A 176 -8.17 -9.15 5.15
CA VAL A 176 -9.50 -9.79 5.12
C VAL A 176 -10.52 -8.95 5.89
N TYR A 177 -11.74 -8.85 5.35
CA TYR A 177 -12.91 -8.24 5.99
C TYR A 177 -14.01 -9.30 6.13
N LEU A 178 -14.49 -9.53 7.34
CA LEU A 178 -15.53 -10.51 7.68
C LEU A 178 -16.71 -9.81 8.36
N LEU A 179 -17.94 -9.97 7.85
CA LEU A 179 -19.14 -9.36 8.42
C LEU A 179 -20.07 -10.45 9.00
N ALA A 180 -20.40 -10.31 10.28
CA ALA A 180 -21.34 -11.16 11.00
C ALA A 180 -22.57 -10.35 11.48
#